data_AF-A0A3C2DXA6-F1
#
_entry.id   AF-A0A3C2DXA6-F1
#
_cell.length_a   1.000
_cell.length_b   1.000
_cell.length_c   1.000
_cell.angle_alpha   90.00
_cell.angle_beta   90.00
_cell.angle_gamma   90.00
#
_symmetry.space_group_name_H-M   'P 1'
#
loop_
_entity.id
_entity.type
_entity.pdbx_description
1 polymer ?
#
loop_
_entity_poly.entity_id
_entity_poly.type
_entity_poly.pdbx_seq_one_letter_code
_entity_poly.pdbx_strand_id
1 'polypeptide(L)'
;ETLADIEAACHDHAKGLGLEIDFRQSNDEGEMVTIIQNARETCAGMIVNAGALTHTSVAILDALLVLEQPVVEVHLSNLFQRESFRHHSFVSQAACGMICGFRSHGYLLALDALAQILKEKSGA
;
A
#
# COMPACT_ATOMS: atom_id res chain seq x y z
N GLU A 1 -8.47 8.73 15.28
CA GLU A 1 -8.77 8.45 13.87
C GLU A 1 -8.93 6.95 13.71
N THR A 2 -10.02 6.55 13.08
CA THR A 2 -10.41 5.16 12.80
C THR A 2 -9.99 4.78 11.38
N LEU A 3 -10.09 3.49 11.04
CA LEU A 3 -9.85 3.06 9.66
C LEU A 3 -10.83 3.71 8.67
N ALA A 4 -12.09 3.88 9.08
CA ALA A 4 -13.13 4.54 8.28
C ALA A 4 -12.81 6.01 8.02
N ASP A 5 -12.20 6.71 8.99
CA ASP A 5 -11.75 8.10 8.79
C ASP A 5 -10.63 8.17 7.73
N ILE A 6 -9.70 7.21 7.76
CA ILE A 6 -8.61 7.11 6.77
C ILE A 6 -9.17 6.81 5.39
N GLU A 7 -10.08 5.85 5.28
CA GLU A 7 -10.76 5.48 4.04
C GLU A 7 -11.48 6.69 3.43
N ALA A 8 -12.26 7.42 4.23
CA ALA A 8 -12.95 8.63 3.77
C ALA A 8 -11.98 9.69 3.26
N ALA A 9 -10.89 9.96 4.00
CA ALA A 9 -9.87 10.92 3.59
C ALA A 9 -9.17 10.51 2.28
N CYS A 10 -8.88 9.22 2.10
CA CYS A 10 -8.29 8.69 0.88
C CYS A 10 -9.24 8.87 -0.32
N HIS A 11 -10.53 8.54 -0.17
CA HIS A 11 -11.53 8.74 -1.22
C HIS A 11 -11.66 10.21 -1.62
N ASP A 12 -11.68 11.12 -0.66
CA ASP A 12 -11.79 12.56 -0.94
C ASP A 12 -10.53 13.08 -1.65
N HIS A 13 -9.34 12.64 -1.24
CA HIS A 13 -8.08 13.03 -1.89
C HIS A 13 -7.97 12.48 -3.31
N ALA A 14 -8.34 11.21 -3.52
CA ALA A 14 -8.29 10.54 -4.82
C ALA A 14 -9.16 11.22 -5.90
N LYS A 15 -10.29 11.83 -5.51
CA LYS A 15 -11.11 12.64 -6.43
C LYS A 15 -10.30 13.76 -7.08
N GLY A 16 -9.45 14.44 -6.31
CA GLY A 16 -8.57 15.50 -6.81
C GLY A 16 -7.49 14.99 -7.77
N LEU A 17 -7.14 13.71 -7.67
CA LEU A 17 -6.16 13.03 -8.51
C LEU A 17 -6.77 12.37 -9.75
N GLY A 18 -8.11 12.33 -9.84
CA GLY A 18 -8.82 11.61 -10.91
C GLY A 18 -8.74 10.09 -10.76
N LEU A 19 -8.60 9.59 -9.54
CA LEU A 19 -8.50 8.16 -9.22
C LEU A 19 -9.74 7.68 -8.46
N GLU A 20 -10.07 6.41 -8.64
CA GLU A 20 -11.03 5.66 -7.82
C GLU A 20 -10.28 4.72 -6.89
N ILE A 21 -10.85 4.44 -5.71
CA ILE A 21 -10.24 3.58 -4.69
C ILE A 21 -11.15 2.38 -4.44
N ASP A 22 -10.57 1.18 -4.47
CA ASP A 22 -11.12 0.01 -3.80
C ASP A 22 -10.37 -0.19 -2.47
N PHE A 23 -11.03 0.10 -1.34
CA PHE A 23 -10.42 0.03 0.00
C PHE A 23 -10.78 -1.30 0.68
N ARG A 24 -9.76 -2.06 1.08
CA ARG A 24 -9.91 -3.37 1.73
C ARG A 24 -9.05 -3.47 2.96
N GLN A 25 -9.50 -4.27 3.93
CA GLN A 25 -8.72 -4.66 5.10
C GLN A 25 -9.02 -6.11 5.45
N SER A 26 -7.97 -6.87 5.75
CA SER A 26 -8.09 -8.18 6.37
C SER A 26 -6.97 -8.39 7.40
N ASN A 27 -7.24 -9.27 8.36
CA ASN A 27 -6.25 -9.79 9.31
C ASN A 27 -5.74 -11.17 8.90
N ASP A 28 -6.35 -11.80 7.89
CA ASP A 28 -5.98 -13.11 7.38
C ASP A 28 -4.97 -12.97 6.23
N GLU A 29 -3.86 -13.70 6.32
CA GLU A 29 -2.80 -13.65 5.31
C GLU A 29 -3.27 -14.16 3.95
N GLY A 30 -4.07 -15.24 3.93
CA GLY A 30 -4.59 -15.82 2.69
C GLY A 30 -5.61 -14.92 2.01
N GLU A 31 -6.44 -14.23 2.78
CA GLU A 31 -7.35 -13.21 2.26
C GLU A 31 -6.58 -12.00 1.69
N MET A 32 -5.54 -11.52 2.39
CA MET A 32 -4.67 -10.46 1.88
C MET A 32 -4.01 -10.86 0.54
N VAL A 33 -3.49 -12.09 0.44
CA VAL A 33 -2.94 -12.62 -0.82
C VAL A 33 -4.01 -12.65 -1.91
N THR A 34 -5.23 -13.08 -1.59
CA THR A 34 -6.34 -13.12 -2.55
C THR A 34 -6.71 -11.72 -3.05
N ILE A 35 -6.79 -10.73 -2.15
CA ILE A 35 -7.05 -9.33 -2.50
C ILE A 35 -5.97 -8.82 -3.46
N ILE A 36 -4.69 -9.06 -3.14
CA ILE A 36 -3.55 -8.65 -3.97
C ILE A 36 -3.64 -9.28 -5.37
N GLN A 37 -3.93 -10.57 -5.46
CA GLN A 37 -4.04 -11.29 -6.73
C GLN A 37 -5.20 -10.76 -7.59
N ASN A 38 -6.35 -10.51 -6.98
CA ASN A 38 -7.52 -9.97 -7.68
C ASN A 38 -7.27 -8.53 -8.20
N ALA A 39 -6.49 -7.73 -7.46
CA ALA A 39 -6.14 -6.36 -7.86
C ALA A 39 -5.36 -6.30 -9.18
N ARG A 40 -4.71 -7.40 -9.58
CA ARG A 40 -4.01 -7.49 -10.88
C ARG A 40 -4.93 -7.20 -12.06
N GLU A 41 -6.19 -7.59 -11.99
CA GLU A 41 -7.14 -7.44 -13.10
C GLU A 41 -7.96 -6.15 -13.00
N THR A 42 -8.09 -5.59 -11.81
CA THR A 42 -9.05 -4.51 -11.53
C THR A 42 -8.40 -3.17 -11.20
N CYS A 43 -7.13 -3.13 -10.82
CA CYS A 43 -6.47 -1.93 -10.34
C CYS A 43 -5.29 -1.51 -11.22
N ALA A 44 -5.05 -0.19 -11.30
CA ALA A 44 -3.90 0.38 -12.00
C ALA A 44 -2.64 0.44 -11.13
N GLY A 45 -2.79 0.43 -9.81
CA GLY A 45 -1.74 0.56 -8.80
C GLY A 45 -2.27 0.17 -7.42
N MET A 46 -1.38 0.01 -6.44
CA MET A 46 -1.78 -0.39 -5.09
C MET A 46 -1.00 0.33 -3.99
N ILE A 47 -1.70 0.65 -2.90
CA ILE A 47 -1.11 1.12 -1.64
C ILE A 47 -1.33 0.02 -0.60
N VAL A 48 -0.26 -0.43 0.06
CA VAL A 48 -0.31 -1.54 1.01
C VAL A 48 0.25 -1.14 2.36
N ASN A 49 -0.53 -1.38 3.41
CA ASN A 49 -0.05 -1.45 4.78
C ASN A 49 -0.35 -2.86 5.31
N ALA A 50 0.65 -3.75 5.30
CA ALA A 50 0.49 -5.13 5.75
C ALA A 50 0.64 -5.29 7.28
N GLY A 51 0.76 -4.19 8.03
CA GLY A 51 0.85 -4.22 9.48
C GLY A 51 1.97 -5.13 9.99
N ALA A 52 1.63 -6.14 10.79
CA ALA A 52 2.60 -7.12 11.29
C ALA A 52 3.13 -8.05 10.19
N LEU A 53 2.32 -8.35 9.17
CA LEU A 53 2.67 -9.27 8.09
C LEU A 53 3.80 -8.72 7.21
N THR A 54 4.01 -7.40 7.20
CA THR A 54 5.20 -6.77 6.62
C THR A 54 6.50 -7.47 7.06
N HIS A 55 6.58 -7.91 8.31
CA HIS A 55 7.81 -8.45 8.90
C HIS A 55 7.92 -9.98 8.78
N THR A 56 6.86 -10.67 8.36
CA THR A 56 6.79 -12.14 8.44
C THR A 56 6.33 -12.83 7.16
N SER A 57 5.57 -12.14 6.30
CA SER A 57 4.85 -12.77 5.20
C SER A 57 5.67 -12.76 3.91
N VAL A 58 6.29 -13.90 3.61
CA VAL A 58 6.84 -14.16 2.27
C VAL A 58 5.70 -14.37 1.26
N ALA A 59 4.55 -14.92 1.69
CA ALA A 59 3.40 -15.15 0.82
C ALA A 59 2.84 -13.84 0.23
N ILE A 60 2.74 -12.78 1.04
CA ILE A 60 2.35 -11.45 0.55
C ILE A 60 3.41 -10.89 -0.39
N LEU A 61 4.70 -11.02 -0.08
CA LEU A 61 5.77 -10.59 -1.01
C LEU A 61 5.63 -11.28 -2.36
N ASP A 62 5.49 -12.60 -2.40
CA ASP A 62 5.36 -13.35 -3.65
C ASP A 62 4.11 -12.92 -4.43
N ALA A 63 2.99 -12.66 -3.76
CA ALA A 63 1.78 -12.14 -4.39
C ALA A 63 2.01 -10.75 -5.00
N LEU A 64 2.75 -9.87 -4.30
CA LEU A 64 3.09 -8.52 -4.79
C LEU A 64 4.07 -8.56 -5.96
N LEU A 65 5.05 -9.46 -5.97
CA LEU A 65 6.03 -9.58 -7.06
C LEU A 65 5.43 -10.01 -8.40
N VAL A 66 4.27 -10.67 -8.36
CA VAL A 66 3.53 -11.07 -9.58
C VAL A 66 2.71 -9.90 -10.15
N LEU A 67 2.49 -8.82 -9.39
CA LEU A 67 1.84 -7.62 -9.90
C LEU A 67 2.77 -6.84 -10.84
N GLU A 68 2.23 -6.44 -11.98
CA GLU A 68 2.92 -5.57 -12.94
C GLU A 68 2.67 -4.09 -12.61
N GLN A 69 1.64 -3.82 -11.82
CA GLN A 69 1.24 -2.52 -11.32
C GLN A 69 2.20 -1.99 -10.25
N PRO A 70 2.42 -0.66 -10.17
CA PRO A 70 3.21 -0.06 -9.10
C PRO A 70 2.55 -0.26 -7.73
N VAL A 71 3.38 -0.55 -6.73
CA VAL A 71 2.98 -0.74 -5.33
C VAL A 71 3.69 0.28 -4.44
N VAL A 72 2.99 0.92 -3.52
CA VAL A 72 3.56 1.81 -2.50
C VAL A 72 3.26 1.23 -1.11
N GLU A 73 4.29 1.07 -0.29
CA GLU A 73 4.14 0.59 1.09
C GLU A 73 3.90 1.76 2.06
N VAL A 74 2.97 1.59 3.00
CA VAL A 74 2.65 2.60 4.02
C VAL A 74 2.66 2.00 5.42
N HIS A 75 3.24 2.75 6.36
CA HIS A 75 3.21 2.45 7.80
C HIS A 75 2.83 3.68 8.61
N LEU A 76 1.78 3.55 9.44
CA LEU A 76 1.35 4.64 10.33
C LEU A 76 2.45 5.10 11.29
N SER A 77 3.22 4.13 11.84
CA SER A 77 4.34 4.38 12.75
C SER A 77 5.67 4.34 12.01
N ASN A 78 6.69 5.01 12.56
CA ASN A 78 8.06 4.86 12.07
C ASN A 78 8.58 3.48 12.51
N LEU A 79 8.79 2.57 11.54
CA LEU A 79 9.29 1.22 11.80
C LEU A 79 10.67 1.23 12.48
N PHE A 80 11.53 2.17 12.09
CA PHE A 80 12.93 2.26 12.52
C PHE A 80 13.12 2.83 13.93
N GLN A 81 12.05 3.36 14.54
CA GLN A 81 12.04 3.75 15.96
C GLN A 81 11.63 2.59 16.88
N ARG A 82 11.27 1.45 16.32
CA ARG A 82 10.76 0.28 17.05
C ARG A 82 11.80 -0.82 17.16
N GLU A 83 11.39 -1.99 17.61
CA GLU A 83 12.26 -3.15 17.79
C GLU A 83 12.95 -3.55 16.47
N SER A 84 14.18 -4.08 16.56
CA SER A 84 15.00 -4.40 15.38
C SER A 84 14.33 -5.35 14.39
N PHE A 85 13.49 -6.28 14.86
CA PHE A 85 12.75 -7.18 13.99
C PHE A 85 11.73 -6.45 13.08
N ARG A 86 11.36 -5.20 13.41
CA ARG A 86 10.46 -4.37 12.59
C ARG A 86 11.18 -3.55 11.54
N HIS A 87 12.50 -3.54 11.56
CA HIS A 87 13.31 -2.80 10.59
C HIS A 87 13.39 -3.56 9.25
N HIS A 88 13.01 -4.84 9.24
CA HIS A 88 12.90 -5.65 8.03
C HIS A 88 11.46 -5.67 7.51
N SER A 89 11.29 -5.41 6.22
CA SER A 89 10.02 -5.49 5.50
C SER A 89 10.19 -6.39 4.28
N PHE A 90 9.37 -7.45 4.19
CA PHE A 90 9.24 -8.23 2.96
C PHE A 90 8.51 -7.42 1.89
N VAL A 91 7.45 -6.69 2.25
CA VAL A 91 6.67 -5.85 1.33
C VAL A 91 7.54 -4.80 0.61
N SER A 92 8.52 -4.22 1.30
CA SER A 92 9.43 -3.21 0.72
C SER A 92 10.23 -3.72 -0.47
N GLN A 93 10.42 -5.04 -0.61
CA GLN A 93 11.15 -5.62 -1.75
C GLN A 93 10.35 -5.56 -3.06
N ALA A 94 9.02 -5.53 -2.98
CA ALA A 94 8.14 -5.42 -4.14
C ALA A 94 7.60 -3.99 -4.37
N ALA A 95 7.71 -3.10 -3.37
CA ALA A 95 7.22 -1.74 -3.46
C ALA A 95 8.17 -0.82 -4.23
N CYS A 96 7.62 0.12 -4.99
CA CYS A 96 8.37 1.21 -5.62
C CYS A 96 8.97 2.18 -4.59
N GLY A 97 8.35 2.25 -3.40
CA GLY A 97 8.80 3.08 -2.28
C GLY A 97 7.98 2.80 -1.02
N MET A 98 8.48 3.28 0.12
CA MET A 98 7.84 3.13 1.43
C MET A 98 7.70 4.48 2.12
N ILE A 99 6.53 4.72 2.71
CA ILE A 99 6.22 5.89 3.55
C ILE A 99 5.93 5.41 4.96
N CYS A 100 6.73 5.81 5.95
CA CYS A 100 6.52 5.43 7.35
C CYS A 100 6.57 6.61 8.31
N GLY A 101 5.77 6.55 9.38
CA GLY A 101 5.82 7.52 10.49
C GLY A 101 4.98 8.78 10.33
N PHE A 102 4.23 8.91 9.24
CA PHE A 102 3.37 10.07 8.97
C PHE A 102 1.90 9.85 9.35
N ARG A 103 1.60 8.83 10.17
CA ARG A 103 0.21 8.48 10.55
C ARG A 103 -0.65 8.30 9.29
N SER A 104 -1.94 8.63 9.37
CA SER A 104 -2.88 8.55 8.25
C SER A 104 -2.49 9.39 7.06
N HIS A 105 -1.82 10.53 7.27
CA HIS A 105 -1.35 11.38 6.18
C HIS A 105 -0.39 10.64 5.24
N GLY A 106 0.30 9.59 5.72
CA GLY A 106 1.11 8.71 4.88
C GLY A 106 0.33 8.06 3.72
N TYR A 107 -0.97 7.81 3.88
CA TYR A 107 -1.81 7.29 2.80
C TYR A 107 -2.06 8.34 1.70
N LEU A 108 -2.23 9.61 2.08
CA LEU A 108 -2.42 10.69 1.11
C LEU A 108 -1.15 10.92 0.29
N LEU A 109 0.00 10.92 0.97
CA LEU A 109 1.31 10.99 0.29
C LEU A 109 1.53 9.79 -0.64
N ALA A 110 1.07 8.60 -0.25
CA ALA A 110 1.15 7.41 -1.09
C ALA A 110 0.24 7.51 -2.33
N LEU A 111 -0.95 8.11 -2.20
CA LEU A 111 -1.83 8.41 -3.33
C LEU A 111 -1.18 9.38 -4.31
N ASP A 112 -0.56 10.45 -3.81
CA ASP A 112 0.15 11.43 -4.65
C ASP A 112 1.31 10.77 -5.40
N ALA A 113 2.13 9.98 -4.69
CA ALA A 113 3.25 9.26 -5.28
C ALA A 113 2.76 8.26 -6.35
N LEU A 114 1.72 7.48 -6.04
CA LEU A 114 1.17 6.49 -6.97
C LEU A 114 0.56 7.16 -8.21
N ALA A 115 -0.20 8.25 -8.03
CA ALA A 115 -0.79 9.01 -9.13
C ALA A 115 0.28 9.56 -10.08
N GLN A 116 1.41 10.02 -9.54
CA GLN A 116 2.54 10.48 -10.35
C GLN A 116 3.16 9.34 -11.15
N ILE A 117 3.41 8.18 -10.54
CA ILE A 117 3.95 6.99 -11.22
C ILE A 117 3.02 6.54 -12.36
N LEU A 118 1.71 6.55 -12.13
CA LEU A 118 0.72 6.17 -13.15
C LEU A 118 0.72 7.13 -14.34
N LYS A 119 0.80 8.45 -14.09
CA LYS A 119 0.90 9.46 -15.17
C LYS A 119 2.14 9.26 -16.02
N GLU A 120 3.29 8.97 -15.39
CA GLU A 120 4.55 8.71 -16.10
C GLU A 120 4.47 7.46 -16.98
N LYS A 121 3.80 6.40 -16.51
CA LYS A 121 3.58 5.17 -17.29
C LYS A 121 2.57 5.35 -18.44
N SER A 122 1.56 6.20 -18.29
CA SER A 122 0.58 6.48 -19.36
C SER A 122 1.08 7.47 -20.42
N GLY A 123 2.11 8.25 -20.11
CA GLY A 123 2.74 9.19 -21.04
C GLY A 123 3.93 8.62 -21.83
N ALA A 124 4.33 7.38 -21.55
CA ALA A 124 5.36 6.62 -22.27
C ALA A 124 4.73 5.71 -23.33
#